data_AF-A0A6P7T6W3-F1
#
_entry.id   AF-A0A6P7T6W3-F1
#
_cell.length_a   1.000
_cell.length_b   1.000
_cell.length_c   1.000
_cell.angle_alpha   90.00
_cell.angle_beta   90.00
_cell.angle_gamma   90.00
#
_symmetry.space_group_name_H-M   'P 1'
#
loop_
_entity.id
_entity.type
_entity.pdbx_description
1 polymer ?
#
loop_
_entity_poly.entity_id
_entity_poly.type
_entity_poly.pdbx_seq_one_letter_code
_entity_poly.pdbx_strand_id
1 'polypeptide(L)'
;MRGPRSSRANPDLGKNFDYNMEILETGPLDASKEFYGARNNVKPKVFEEPVCQQALQNHLPIKKNKPAQQKYLEDPMVPLVVSPGYILSKNKSKYHAMIKTGEFFNPIQAEDTEENKEPENPERDILLEKLHQQIADLKLFLEEERYKHMQSKVKAEQFLNDTVKELQTQHQDEISKIEEEHTRVIKEIEENHRNQFENCKQEMESQIESLKERNSSLQSAFNSYQATLLEEMEKEWSYKQQELYKKLEAEYQEQINALRERLENEKESEIDNLMKEHREQEEQLKKEHGEKLESMAQYYYNVMEELKEMNSLKHKLKNTQMELEFLKDSHADLQKHFNKMNKEFTNTRGQLKAFEDNFDKKVDEVDDHYKLKINNLLMMNSELRKTFRKKCEELATEKYCASQRQEVNIKKIKDTIESCRQKKTEIPNIPGFQIPSQSADKEVAVETTTDSAKDYHQLLDKDFFKCTDIVKSLN
;
A
#
# COMPACT_ATOMS: atom_id res chain seq x y z
N MET A 1 -18.37 18.72 47.02
CA MET A 1 -17.00 19.18 47.35
C MET A 1 -16.47 20.06 46.21
N ARG A 2 -15.36 20.79 46.43
CA ARG A 2 -14.68 21.65 45.43
C ARG A 2 -14.18 20.80 44.24
N GLY A 3 -13.97 21.30 43.02
CA GLY A 3 -14.15 22.66 42.45
C GLY A 3 -13.35 22.81 41.14
N PRO A 4 -13.75 23.66 40.17
CA PRO A 4 -13.21 23.63 38.80
C PRO A 4 -12.00 24.52 38.53
N ARG A 5 -11.23 24.18 37.48
CA ARG A 5 -10.36 25.08 36.68
C ARG A 5 -10.46 24.59 35.22
N SER A 6 -10.78 25.38 34.19
CA SER A 6 -10.52 26.80 33.84
C SER A 6 -9.19 27.03 33.11
N SER A 7 -9.36 27.45 31.84
CA SER A 7 -8.49 28.35 31.06
C SER A 7 -7.07 27.91 30.70
N ARG A 8 -6.88 27.66 29.39
CA ARG A 8 -6.23 28.67 28.53
C ARG A 8 -6.62 28.47 27.06
N ALA A 9 -6.90 29.58 26.38
CA ALA A 9 -6.93 29.64 24.92
C ALA A 9 -5.52 29.96 24.40
N ASN A 10 -5.22 29.51 23.18
CA ASN A 10 -4.22 30.17 22.32
C ASN A 10 -4.57 29.86 20.85
N PRO A 11 -5.26 30.76 20.14
CA PRO A 11 -5.73 30.52 18.78
C PRO A 11 -4.72 31.06 17.76
N ASP A 12 -3.56 30.41 17.61
CA ASP A 12 -2.66 30.72 16.51
C ASP A 12 -1.81 29.52 16.04
N LEU A 13 -2.08 29.09 14.81
CA LEU A 13 -1.12 28.54 13.84
C LEU A 13 -1.89 28.30 12.54
N GLY A 14 -2.47 29.37 12.00
CA GLY A 14 -3.08 29.39 10.66
C GLY A 14 -2.02 29.24 9.58
N LYS A 15 -1.47 28.03 9.42
CA LYS A 15 -0.57 27.71 8.32
C LYS A 15 -1.37 27.68 7.04
N ASN A 16 -1.36 28.80 6.32
CA ASN A 16 -1.65 28.81 4.89
C ASN A 16 -0.68 27.85 4.20
N PHE A 17 -1.12 26.61 4.00
CA PHE A 17 -0.70 25.87 2.82
C PHE A 17 -1.44 26.51 1.64
N ASP A 18 -0.87 27.60 1.15
CA ASP A 18 -1.11 28.04 -0.22
C ASP A 18 -0.59 26.93 -1.13
N TYR A 19 -1.45 25.93 -1.34
CA TYR A 19 -1.34 25.05 -2.48
C TYR A 19 -1.52 25.94 -3.70
N ASN A 20 -0.39 26.36 -4.26
CA ASN A 20 -0.28 26.63 -5.67
C ASN A 20 -0.68 25.34 -6.39
N MET A 21 -1.98 25.16 -6.60
CA MET A 21 -2.43 24.67 -7.89
C MET A 21 -1.91 25.70 -8.89
N GLU A 22 -0.72 25.43 -9.41
CA GLU A 22 -0.46 25.72 -10.81
C GLU A 22 -1.59 25.05 -11.57
N ILE A 23 -2.62 25.84 -11.88
CA ILE A 23 -3.54 25.53 -12.96
C ILE A 23 -2.64 25.49 -14.18
N LEU A 24 -2.20 24.28 -14.52
CA LEU A 24 -1.61 24.01 -15.81
C LEU A 24 -2.67 24.43 -16.82
N GLU A 25 -2.48 25.63 -17.39
CA GLU A 25 -3.15 26.05 -18.61
C GLU A 25 -2.68 25.10 -19.71
N THR A 26 -3.29 23.91 -19.75
CA THR A 26 -3.36 23.08 -20.93
C THR A 26 -4.09 23.93 -21.96
N GLY A 27 -3.30 24.70 -22.73
CA GLY A 27 -3.79 25.62 -23.73
C GLY A 27 -4.75 24.93 -24.69
N PRO A 28 -5.64 25.69 -25.37
CA PRO A 28 -6.76 25.15 -26.12
C PRO A 28 -6.30 24.05 -27.08
N LEU A 29 -6.57 22.79 -26.70
CA LEU A 29 -6.32 21.64 -27.53
C LEU A 29 -7.21 21.77 -28.77
N ASP A 30 -6.57 21.86 -29.93
CA ASP A 30 -7.23 22.07 -31.21
C ASP A 30 -8.06 20.85 -31.63
N ALA A 31 -9.25 20.74 -31.06
CA ALA A 31 -10.23 19.69 -31.32
C ALA A 31 -10.92 19.83 -32.70
N SER A 32 -10.32 20.59 -33.63
CA SER A 32 -10.84 20.85 -34.98
C SER A 32 -10.59 19.71 -35.98
N LYS A 33 -10.29 18.50 -35.51
CA LYS A 33 -10.06 17.30 -36.35
C LYS A 33 -10.73 16.05 -35.79
N GLU A 34 -11.15 15.20 -36.74
CA GLU A 34 -11.63 13.83 -36.54
C GLU A 34 -12.97 13.65 -35.78
N PHE A 35 -14.06 14.20 -36.33
CA PHE A 35 -15.41 13.66 -36.06
C PHE A 35 -16.37 13.61 -37.28
N TYR A 36 -15.87 13.21 -38.45
CA TYR A 36 -16.71 12.78 -39.58
C TYR A 36 -17.08 11.29 -39.45
N GLY A 37 -18.05 10.95 -38.59
CA GLY A 37 -18.22 9.55 -38.14
C GLY A 37 -19.64 9.00 -37.87
N ALA A 38 -20.72 9.78 -37.99
CA ALA A 38 -22.09 9.25 -37.75
C ALA A 38 -23.13 9.84 -38.70
N ARG A 39 -23.81 8.96 -39.47
CA ARG A 39 -24.95 9.35 -40.33
C ARG A 39 -26.24 9.37 -39.51
N ASN A 40 -26.96 10.49 -39.53
CA ASN A 40 -28.41 10.50 -39.28
C ASN A 40 -29.12 11.23 -40.42
N ASN A 41 -29.97 10.52 -41.15
CA ASN A 41 -30.67 11.04 -42.33
C ASN A 41 -31.89 11.90 -41.93
N VAL A 42 -31.66 13.17 -41.61
CA VAL A 42 -32.73 14.18 -41.62
C VAL A 42 -32.60 14.96 -42.93
N LYS A 43 -33.55 14.75 -43.85
CA LYS A 43 -33.60 15.52 -45.10
C LYS A 43 -33.86 17.00 -44.78
N PRO A 44 -33.01 17.96 -45.18
CA PRO A 44 -33.45 19.35 -45.19
C PRO A 44 -34.62 19.46 -46.17
N LYS A 45 -35.75 20.01 -45.72
CA LYS A 45 -36.74 20.54 -46.65
C LYS A 45 -36.10 21.74 -47.34
N VAL A 46 -35.86 21.62 -48.64
CA VAL A 46 -35.52 22.76 -49.48
C VAL A 46 -36.67 23.77 -49.34
N PHE A 47 -36.34 24.96 -48.87
CA PHE A 47 -37.27 26.09 -48.90
C PHE A 47 -37.20 26.64 -50.32
N GLU A 48 -38.16 26.28 -51.17
CA GLU A 48 -38.25 26.81 -52.52
C GLU A 48 -38.57 28.31 -52.44
N GLU A 49 -37.68 29.15 -52.97
CA GLU A 49 -37.97 30.56 -53.16
C GLU A 49 -39.13 30.68 -54.16
N PRO A 50 -40.24 31.37 -53.83
CA PRO A 50 -41.31 31.64 -54.78
C PRO A 50 -40.83 32.71 -55.77
N VAL A 51 -40.12 32.28 -56.82
CA VAL A 51 -39.68 33.15 -57.93
C VAL A 51 -40.92 33.67 -58.64
N CYS A 52 -41.40 34.84 -58.21
CA CYS A 52 -42.64 35.45 -58.67
C CYS A 52 -42.45 36.03 -60.09
N GLN A 53 -42.52 35.16 -61.11
CA GLN A 53 -42.50 35.56 -62.52
C GLN A 53 -43.84 36.20 -62.92
N GLN A 54 -44.11 37.41 -62.44
CA GLN A 54 -45.20 38.23 -62.98
C GLN A 54 -44.86 38.71 -64.39
N ALA A 55 -45.31 37.95 -65.38
CA ALA A 55 -45.20 38.27 -66.79
C ALA A 55 -46.16 39.41 -67.19
N LEU A 56 -45.83 40.65 -66.81
CA LEU A 56 -46.52 41.84 -67.32
C LEU A 56 -46.17 42.04 -68.81
N GLN A 57 -47.14 41.76 -69.67
CA GLN A 57 -47.00 41.83 -71.12
C GLN A 57 -47.02 43.29 -71.60
N ASN A 58 -45.86 43.83 -71.96
CA ASN A 58 -45.73 45.17 -72.55
C ASN A 58 -46.24 45.22 -74.00
N HIS A 59 -47.57 45.29 -74.17
CA HIS A 59 -48.24 45.43 -75.48
C HIS A 59 -48.18 46.86 -76.02
N LEU A 60 -46.99 47.37 -76.34
CA LEU A 60 -46.81 48.64 -77.07
C LEU A 60 -45.88 48.48 -78.28
N PRO A 61 -46.38 48.62 -79.54
CA PRO A 61 -45.59 48.42 -80.73
C PRO A 61 -44.70 49.65 -81.04
N ILE A 62 -43.46 49.64 -80.53
CA ILE A 62 -42.44 50.63 -80.89
C ILE A 62 -42.03 50.42 -82.36
N LYS A 63 -42.62 51.18 -83.29
CA LYS A 63 -42.09 51.35 -84.65
C LYS A 63 -41.54 52.75 -84.87
N LYS A 64 -40.25 52.80 -85.19
CA LYS A 64 -39.46 54.03 -85.37
C LYS A 64 -39.58 54.58 -86.79
N ASN A 65 -39.50 55.90 -86.88
CA ASN A 65 -38.91 56.72 -87.95
C ASN A 65 -39.39 56.53 -89.42
N LYS A 66 -39.83 57.66 -90.01
CA LYS A 66 -39.71 57.91 -91.46
C LYS A 66 -38.23 57.86 -91.87
N PRO A 67 -37.92 57.63 -93.16
CA PRO A 67 -37.42 58.80 -93.89
C PRO A 67 -38.08 59.03 -95.27
N ALA A 68 -37.75 60.21 -95.77
CA ALA A 68 -38.23 60.93 -96.94
C ALA A 68 -38.11 60.23 -98.33
N GLN A 69 -38.82 60.85 -99.29
CA GLN A 69 -38.51 60.88 -100.73
C GLN A 69 -38.61 59.58 -101.56
N GLN A 70 -39.74 59.44 -102.26
CA GLN A 70 -39.70 59.10 -103.68
C GLN A 70 -40.35 60.23 -104.49
N LYS A 71 -39.69 60.63 -105.58
CA LYS A 71 -40.18 61.67 -106.49
C LYS A 71 -41.12 61.00 -107.50
N TYR A 72 -42.37 61.47 -107.59
CA TYR A 72 -43.19 61.16 -108.76
C TYR A 72 -42.58 61.88 -109.97
N LEU A 73 -42.24 61.13 -111.01
CA LEU A 73 -42.09 61.71 -112.34
C LEU A 73 -43.50 62.07 -112.82
N GLU A 74 -43.68 63.29 -113.31
CA GLU A 74 -44.89 63.62 -114.07
C GLU A 74 -44.75 63.07 -115.50
N ASP A 75 -45.76 62.34 -115.96
CA ASP A 75 -45.87 61.92 -117.36
C ASP A 75 -45.97 63.18 -118.26
N PRO A 76 -45.28 63.22 -119.43
CA PRO A 76 -45.29 64.41 -120.29
C PRO A 76 -46.70 64.73 -120.81
N MET A 77 -47.08 66.02 -120.74
CA MET A 77 -48.40 66.50 -121.19
C MET A 77 -48.64 66.24 -122.68
N VAL A 78 -49.57 65.33 -122.99
CA VAL A 78 -50.04 65.07 -124.36
C VAL A 78 -51.16 66.06 -124.71
N PRO A 79 -50.99 66.95 -125.70
CA PRO A 79 -52.05 67.87 -126.13
C PRO A 79 -53.08 67.16 -127.00
N LEU A 80 -54.37 67.38 -126.75
CA LEU A 80 -55.47 66.88 -127.56
C LEU A 80 -56.21 68.05 -128.22
N VAL A 81 -56.26 68.05 -129.55
CA VAL A 81 -57.08 69.01 -130.31
C VAL A 81 -58.52 68.49 -130.30
N VAL A 82 -59.43 69.24 -129.67
CA VAL A 82 -60.85 68.83 -129.54
C VAL A 82 -61.68 69.36 -130.71
N SER A 83 -61.31 70.54 -131.22
CA SER A 83 -61.87 71.15 -132.43
C SER A 83 -60.88 72.21 -132.96
N PRO A 84 -61.02 72.66 -134.23
CA PRO A 84 -60.21 73.77 -134.74
C PRO A 84 -60.29 75.00 -133.82
N GLY A 85 -59.13 75.54 -133.42
CA GLY A 85 -59.01 76.67 -132.49
C GLY A 85 -58.93 76.30 -131.00
N TYR A 86 -59.30 75.08 -130.59
CA TYR A 86 -59.37 74.65 -129.18
C TYR A 86 -58.39 73.51 -128.85
N ILE A 87 -57.43 73.79 -127.98
CA ILE A 87 -56.49 72.79 -127.46
C ILE A 87 -56.83 72.50 -126.01
N LEU A 88 -57.13 71.23 -125.70
CA LEU A 88 -57.31 70.75 -124.34
C LEU A 88 -56.11 69.91 -123.93
N SER A 89 -55.61 70.17 -122.72
CA SER A 89 -54.54 69.39 -122.11
C SER A 89 -54.98 68.92 -120.72
N LYS A 90 -54.65 67.67 -120.39
CA LYS A 90 -55.15 66.98 -119.20
C LYS A 90 -54.00 66.30 -118.45
N ASN A 91 -53.90 66.57 -117.16
CA ASN A 91 -53.15 65.77 -116.19
C ASN A 91 -54.16 65.07 -115.25
N LYS A 92 -53.71 64.08 -114.47
CA LYS A 92 -54.56 63.28 -113.56
C LYS A 92 -55.29 64.12 -112.49
N SER A 93 -54.83 65.34 -112.21
CA SER A 93 -55.38 66.26 -111.19
C SER A 93 -55.95 67.58 -111.73
N LYS A 94 -55.69 67.97 -112.98
CA LYS A 94 -56.08 69.28 -113.55
C LYS A 94 -56.34 69.20 -115.06
N TYR A 95 -57.26 70.04 -115.53
CA TYR A 95 -57.50 70.31 -116.96
C TYR A 95 -57.04 71.74 -117.28
N HIS A 96 -56.47 71.95 -118.47
CA HIS A 96 -56.10 73.26 -118.96
C HIS A 96 -56.52 73.39 -120.44
N ALA A 97 -57.46 74.30 -120.69
CA ALA A 97 -58.05 74.57 -122.00
C ALA A 97 -57.54 75.91 -122.52
N MET A 98 -57.06 75.94 -123.76
CA MET A 98 -56.45 77.12 -124.36
C MET A 98 -57.08 77.41 -125.72
N ILE A 99 -57.67 78.59 -125.85
CA ILE A 99 -58.37 79.06 -127.05
C ILE A 99 -57.38 79.92 -127.87
N LYS A 100 -57.17 79.60 -129.15
CA LYS A 100 -56.41 80.46 -130.06
C LYS A 100 -57.32 81.58 -130.58
N THR A 101 -57.31 82.72 -129.90
CA THR A 101 -58.17 83.88 -130.20
C THR A 101 -57.76 84.72 -131.42
N GLY A 102 -56.61 84.43 -132.05
CA GLY A 102 -55.98 85.28 -133.08
C GLY A 102 -56.71 85.41 -134.42
N GLU A 103 -57.76 84.62 -134.68
CA GLU A 103 -58.46 84.58 -135.97
C GLU A 103 -59.98 84.82 -135.86
N PHE A 104 -60.51 85.07 -134.65
CA PHE A 104 -61.96 84.97 -134.36
C PHE A 104 -62.69 86.29 -134.08
N PHE A 105 -61.99 87.42 -133.94
CA PHE A 105 -62.57 88.70 -133.51
C PHE A 105 -62.05 89.91 -134.31
N ASN A 106 -62.30 89.92 -135.63
CA ASN A 106 -62.17 91.11 -136.48
C ASN A 106 -63.56 91.60 -136.93
N PRO A 107 -64.17 92.60 -136.27
CA PRO A 107 -65.38 93.25 -136.77
C PRO A 107 -65.10 94.06 -138.05
N ILE A 108 -66.11 94.17 -138.92
CA ILE A 108 -66.02 94.77 -140.25
C ILE A 108 -66.30 96.29 -140.18
N GLN A 109 -65.71 97.05 -141.11
CA GLN A 109 -65.91 98.50 -141.25
C GLN A 109 -67.27 98.85 -141.88
N ALA A 110 -67.88 99.93 -141.38
CA ALA A 110 -68.87 100.78 -142.06
C ALA A 110 -68.72 102.17 -141.40
N GLU A 111 -68.17 103.19 -142.06
CA GLU A 111 -68.74 103.99 -143.16
C GLU A 111 -69.75 105.04 -142.67
N ASP A 112 -69.46 106.31 -143.00
CA ASP A 112 -70.22 107.49 -142.62
C ASP A 112 -71.50 107.66 -143.45
N THR A 113 -72.47 108.43 -142.95
CA THR A 113 -73.48 109.09 -143.81
C THR A 113 -73.94 110.40 -143.17
N GLU A 114 -73.94 111.48 -143.94
CA GLU A 114 -74.32 112.83 -143.50
C GLU A 114 -75.82 113.15 -143.72
N GLU A 115 -76.22 114.29 -143.16
CA GLU A 115 -77.38 115.16 -143.50
C GLU A 115 -78.75 114.54 -143.84
N ASN A 116 -79.79 115.11 -143.20
CA ASN A 116 -80.90 115.71 -143.96
C ASN A 116 -81.60 116.81 -143.14
N LYS A 117 -82.16 117.82 -143.82
CA LYS A 117 -82.94 118.93 -143.24
C LYS A 117 -84.26 119.03 -144.00
N GLU A 118 -85.42 118.89 -143.35
CA GLU A 118 -86.73 119.44 -143.78
C GLU A 118 -87.85 119.05 -142.78
N PRO A 119 -89.01 119.74 -142.76
CA PRO A 119 -89.19 120.90 -141.89
C PRO A 119 -90.16 120.66 -140.73
N GLU A 120 -90.22 121.64 -139.83
CA GLU A 120 -91.06 121.68 -138.63
C GLU A 120 -92.51 121.30 -138.92
N ASN A 121 -93.04 120.33 -138.18
CA ASN A 121 -94.46 119.98 -138.21
C ASN A 121 -94.88 119.73 -136.75
N PRO A 122 -95.51 120.72 -136.09
CA PRO A 122 -95.55 120.78 -134.63
C PRO A 122 -96.30 119.61 -133.98
N GLU A 123 -97.23 118.95 -134.69
CA GLU A 123 -97.86 117.72 -134.18
C GLU A 123 -96.90 116.53 -134.12
N ARG A 124 -95.97 116.43 -135.10
CA ARG A 124 -94.88 115.45 -135.06
C ARG A 124 -93.93 115.76 -133.92
N ASP A 125 -93.56 117.02 -133.71
CA ASP A 125 -92.61 117.39 -132.67
C ASP A 125 -93.20 117.18 -131.26
N ILE A 126 -94.50 117.48 -131.07
CA ILE A 126 -95.23 117.16 -129.83
C ILE A 126 -95.34 115.63 -129.60
N LEU A 127 -95.46 114.83 -130.66
CA LEU A 127 -95.44 113.37 -130.56
C LEU A 127 -94.02 112.84 -130.29
N LEU A 128 -93.01 113.43 -130.92
CA LEU A 128 -91.60 113.11 -130.73
C LEU A 128 -91.16 113.39 -129.29
N GLU A 129 -91.56 114.53 -128.73
CA GLU A 129 -91.31 114.90 -127.34
C GLU A 129 -92.02 113.96 -126.36
N LYS A 130 -93.27 113.57 -126.64
CA LYS A 130 -93.96 112.53 -125.85
C LYS A 130 -93.27 111.17 -125.92
N LEU A 131 -92.72 110.79 -127.07
CA LEU A 131 -91.96 109.55 -127.23
C LEU A 131 -90.59 109.63 -126.54
N HIS A 132 -89.90 110.77 -126.60
CA HIS A 132 -88.67 111.01 -125.85
C HIS A 132 -88.92 110.99 -124.33
N GLN A 133 -90.01 111.61 -123.85
CA GLN A 133 -90.41 111.53 -122.45
C GLN A 133 -90.74 110.09 -122.06
N GLN A 134 -91.50 109.34 -122.86
CA GLN A 134 -91.77 107.91 -122.60
C GLN A 134 -90.49 107.06 -122.58
N ILE A 135 -89.51 107.35 -123.45
CA ILE A 135 -88.20 106.68 -123.46
C ILE A 135 -87.40 107.08 -122.20
N ALA A 136 -87.47 108.33 -121.76
CA ALA A 136 -86.82 108.79 -120.52
C ALA A 136 -87.46 108.15 -119.28
N ASP A 137 -88.79 108.09 -119.21
CA ASP A 137 -89.55 107.45 -118.13
C ASP A 137 -89.27 105.93 -118.08
N LEU A 138 -89.31 105.25 -119.24
CA LEU A 138 -88.95 103.83 -119.33
C LEU A 138 -87.50 103.56 -118.96
N LYS A 139 -86.57 104.44 -119.32
CA LYS A 139 -85.17 104.37 -118.90
C LYS A 139 -85.04 104.57 -117.38
N LEU A 140 -85.77 105.53 -116.81
CA LEU A 140 -85.81 105.78 -115.37
C LEU A 140 -86.36 104.57 -114.61
N PHE A 141 -87.46 103.96 -115.07
CA PHE A 141 -88.00 102.72 -114.49
C PHE A 141 -87.02 101.55 -114.63
N LEU A 142 -86.31 101.41 -115.75
CA LEU A 142 -85.27 100.38 -115.91
C LEU A 142 -84.06 100.61 -114.99
N GLU A 143 -83.68 101.86 -114.73
CA GLU A 143 -82.63 102.21 -113.78
C GLU A 143 -83.08 102.01 -112.32
N GLU A 144 -84.33 102.35 -111.99
CA GLU A 144 -84.96 102.08 -110.69
C GLU A 144 -85.09 100.56 -110.42
N GLU A 145 -85.50 99.77 -111.42
CA GLU A 145 -85.65 98.32 -111.28
C GLU A 145 -84.29 97.60 -111.19
N ARG A 146 -83.29 98.08 -111.94
CA ARG A 146 -81.88 97.67 -111.75
C ARG A 146 -81.39 98.01 -110.34
N TYR A 147 -81.73 99.18 -109.82
CA TYR A 147 -81.37 99.59 -108.46
C TYR A 147 -82.06 98.73 -107.39
N LYS A 148 -83.37 98.45 -107.53
CA LYS A 148 -84.12 97.53 -106.66
C LYS A 148 -83.52 96.12 -106.68
N HIS A 149 -83.24 95.57 -107.87
CA HIS A 149 -82.61 94.26 -107.99
C HIS A 149 -81.21 94.23 -107.37
N MET A 150 -80.39 95.27 -107.59
CA MET A 150 -79.08 95.41 -106.95
C MET A 150 -79.19 95.49 -105.42
N GLN A 151 -80.15 96.27 -104.89
CA GLN A 151 -80.39 96.36 -103.45
C GLN A 151 -80.90 95.03 -102.86
N SER A 152 -81.78 94.31 -103.58
CA SER A 152 -82.26 92.98 -103.20
C SER A 152 -81.11 91.97 -103.15
N LYS A 153 -80.25 91.96 -104.18
CA LYS A 153 -79.03 91.16 -104.21
C LYS A 153 -78.12 91.47 -103.03
N VAL A 154 -77.82 92.75 -102.76
CA VAL A 154 -76.96 93.15 -101.64
C VAL A 154 -77.56 92.74 -100.29
N LYS A 155 -78.89 92.85 -100.11
CA LYS A 155 -79.58 92.35 -98.90
C LYS A 155 -79.48 90.83 -98.75
N ALA A 156 -79.60 90.07 -99.84
CA ALA A 156 -79.43 88.62 -99.82
C ALA A 156 -77.97 88.20 -99.55
N GLU A 157 -77.00 88.91 -100.13
CA GLU A 157 -75.57 88.72 -99.84
C GLU A 157 -75.23 89.09 -98.39
N GLN A 158 -75.83 90.14 -97.83
CA GLN A 158 -75.70 90.49 -96.41
C GLN A 158 -76.26 89.38 -95.50
N PHE A 159 -77.50 88.94 -95.74
CA PHE A 159 -78.12 87.85 -94.98
C PHE A 159 -77.32 86.54 -95.05
N LEU A 160 -76.79 86.17 -96.23
CA LEU A 160 -75.89 85.03 -96.39
C LEU A 160 -74.58 85.21 -95.61
N ASN A 161 -73.97 86.39 -95.66
CA ASN A 161 -72.75 86.66 -94.87
C ASN A 161 -73.03 86.62 -93.36
N ASP A 162 -74.17 87.11 -92.89
CA ASP A 162 -74.50 87.16 -91.46
C ASP A 162 -74.87 85.79 -90.91
N THR A 163 -75.65 84.99 -91.64
CA THR A 163 -75.89 83.57 -91.30
C THR A 163 -74.61 82.71 -91.35
N VAL A 164 -73.69 82.97 -92.28
CA VAL A 164 -72.35 82.32 -92.29
C VAL A 164 -71.53 82.71 -91.07
N LYS A 165 -71.52 83.98 -90.65
CA LYS A 165 -70.87 84.41 -89.39
C LYS A 165 -71.50 83.74 -88.18
N GLU A 166 -72.83 83.70 -88.11
CA GLU A 166 -73.57 83.09 -86.99
C GLU A 166 -73.20 81.61 -86.85
N LEU A 167 -73.25 80.84 -87.94
CA LEU A 167 -72.81 79.43 -87.96
C LEU A 167 -71.33 79.28 -87.62
N GLN A 168 -70.45 80.20 -88.07
CA GLN A 168 -69.04 80.19 -87.67
C GLN A 168 -68.86 80.43 -86.16
N THR A 169 -69.61 81.36 -85.57
CA THR A 169 -69.57 81.57 -84.10
C THR A 169 -70.16 80.38 -83.33
N GLN A 170 -71.27 79.80 -83.78
CA GLN A 170 -71.87 78.62 -83.14
C GLN A 170 -70.91 77.43 -83.15
N HIS A 171 -70.29 77.11 -84.30
CA HIS A 171 -69.28 76.05 -84.37
C HIS A 171 -68.04 76.37 -83.51
N GLN A 172 -67.58 77.63 -83.45
CA GLN A 172 -66.44 78.02 -82.63
C GLN A 172 -66.73 77.88 -81.12
N ASP A 173 -67.93 78.23 -80.69
CA ASP A 173 -68.42 78.04 -79.33
C ASP A 173 -68.58 76.56 -78.97
N GLU A 174 -69.06 75.73 -79.89
CA GLU A 174 -69.15 74.27 -79.72
C GLU A 174 -67.76 73.64 -79.60
N ILE A 175 -66.80 74.04 -80.44
CA ILE A 175 -65.40 73.61 -80.35
C ILE A 175 -64.81 74.01 -78.98
N SER A 176 -64.99 75.25 -78.53
CA SER A 176 -64.51 75.69 -77.20
C SER A 176 -65.07 74.81 -76.07
N LYS A 177 -66.37 74.56 -76.07
CA LYS A 177 -67.03 73.71 -75.06
C LYS A 177 -66.48 72.27 -75.07
N ILE A 178 -66.20 71.72 -76.24
CA ILE A 178 -65.62 70.37 -76.39
C ILE A 178 -64.15 70.36 -75.90
N GLU A 179 -63.36 71.39 -76.22
CA GLU A 179 -61.98 71.52 -75.75
C GLU A 179 -61.89 71.73 -74.22
N GLU A 180 -62.81 72.52 -73.65
CA GLU A 180 -62.98 72.71 -72.20
C GLU A 180 -63.37 71.40 -71.49
N GLU A 181 -64.35 70.67 -72.02
CA GLU A 181 -64.79 69.37 -71.49
C GLU A 181 -63.67 68.31 -71.56
N HIS A 182 -62.99 68.18 -72.70
CA HIS A 182 -61.82 67.30 -72.82
C HIS A 182 -60.71 67.70 -71.83
N THR A 183 -60.46 69.00 -71.66
CA THR A 183 -59.49 69.51 -70.69
C THR A 183 -59.89 69.20 -69.24
N ARG A 184 -61.18 69.18 -68.91
CA ARG A 184 -61.70 68.75 -67.61
C ARG A 184 -61.48 67.26 -67.39
N VAL A 185 -61.92 66.42 -68.33
CA VAL A 185 -61.81 64.96 -68.26
C VAL A 185 -60.35 64.50 -68.17
N ILE A 186 -59.42 65.14 -68.90
CA ILE A 186 -57.99 64.84 -68.80
C ILE A 186 -57.47 65.12 -67.38
N LYS A 187 -57.81 66.27 -66.78
CA LYS A 187 -57.40 66.62 -65.42
C LYS A 187 -57.98 65.66 -64.37
N GLU A 188 -59.24 65.27 -64.51
CA GLU A 188 -59.90 64.31 -63.62
C GLU A 188 -59.22 62.93 -63.69
N ILE A 189 -58.84 62.47 -64.89
CA ILE A 189 -58.07 61.23 -65.09
C ILE A 189 -56.65 61.35 -64.50
N GLU A 190 -55.96 62.47 -64.70
CA GLU A 190 -54.63 62.71 -64.11
C GLU A 190 -54.66 62.74 -62.58
N GLU A 191 -55.67 63.37 -61.98
CA GLU A 191 -55.86 63.44 -60.53
C GLU A 191 -56.26 62.06 -59.95
N ASN A 192 -57.18 61.35 -60.60
CA ASN A 192 -57.56 59.99 -60.21
C ASN A 192 -56.36 59.03 -60.26
N HIS A 193 -55.57 59.03 -61.35
CA HIS A 193 -54.35 58.22 -61.42
C HIS A 193 -53.30 58.61 -60.38
N ARG A 194 -53.15 59.90 -60.06
CA ARG A 194 -52.24 60.37 -59.00
C ARG A 194 -52.68 59.88 -57.62
N ASN A 195 -53.98 59.94 -57.33
CA ASN A 195 -54.56 59.47 -56.08
C ASN A 195 -54.46 57.93 -55.96
N GLN A 196 -54.69 57.18 -57.05
CA GLN A 196 -54.47 55.73 -57.07
C GLN A 196 -53.00 55.35 -56.86
N PHE A 197 -52.06 56.09 -57.46
CA PHE A 197 -50.63 55.87 -57.27
C PHE A 197 -50.19 56.11 -55.83
N GLU A 198 -50.61 57.23 -55.23
CA GLU A 198 -50.25 57.57 -53.85
C GLU A 198 -50.91 56.64 -52.83
N ASN A 199 -52.17 56.20 -53.05
CA ASN A 199 -52.81 55.16 -52.25
C ASN A 199 -52.06 53.82 -52.33
N CYS A 200 -51.66 53.40 -53.54
CA CYS A 200 -50.88 52.18 -53.76
C CYS A 200 -49.50 52.24 -53.06
N LYS A 201 -48.84 53.41 -53.11
CA LYS A 201 -47.59 53.68 -52.39
C LYS A 201 -47.78 53.59 -50.88
N GLN A 202 -48.82 54.21 -50.31
CA GLN A 202 -49.11 54.16 -48.87
C GLN A 202 -49.42 52.75 -48.38
N GLU A 203 -50.17 51.96 -49.16
CA GLU A 203 -50.44 50.54 -48.87
C GLU A 203 -49.13 49.73 -48.86
N MET A 204 -48.24 49.94 -49.85
CA MET A 204 -46.93 49.26 -49.90
C MET A 204 -46.00 49.69 -48.75
N GLU A 205 -45.99 50.98 -48.39
CA GLU A 205 -45.24 51.50 -47.24
C GLU A 205 -45.76 50.90 -45.91
N SER A 206 -47.08 50.75 -45.76
CA SER A 206 -47.72 50.10 -44.61
C SER A 206 -47.37 48.60 -44.51
N GLN A 207 -47.43 47.87 -45.63
CA GLN A 207 -47.02 46.46 -45.69
C GLN A 207 -45.54 46.28 -45.38
N ILE A 208 -44.67 47.18 -45.86
CA ILE A 208 -43.24 47.20 -45.54
C ILE A 208 -43.02 47.39 -44.03
N GLU A 209 -43.73 48.30 -43.38
CA GLU A 209 -43.57 48.52 -41.93
C GLU A 209 -44.07 47.32 -41.12
N SER A 210 -45.24 46.77 -41.46
CA SER A 210 -45.75 45.56 -40.79
C SER A 210 -44.81 44.35 -40.93
N LEU A 211 -44.13 44.22 -42.07
CA LEU A 211 -43.09 43.20 -42.25
C LEU A 211 -41.83 43.46 -41.39
N LYS A 212 -41.42 44.72 -41.19
CA LYS A 212 -40.33 45.06 -40.24
C LYS A 212 -40.73 44.74 -38.80
N GLU A 213 -41.93 45.14 -38.37
CA GLU A 213 -42.45 44.85 -37.02
C GLU A 213 -42.47 43.34 -36.76
N ARG A 214 -42.98 42.55 -37.72
CA ARG A 214 -42.99 41.09 -37.66
C ARG A 214 -41.58 40.50 -37.58
N ASN A 215 -40.63 41.02 -38.35
CA ASN A 215 -39.25 40.56 -38.34
C ASN A 215 -38.53 40.90 -37.02
N SER A 216 -38.71 42.11 -36.51
CA SER A 216 -38.22 42.56 -35.19
C SER A 216 -38.76 41.71 -34.04
N SER A 217 -40.07 41.39 -34.10
CA SER A 217 -40.73 40.50 -33.14
C SER A 217 -40.16 39.08 -33.19
N LEU A 218 -39.94 38.53 -34.39
CA LEU A 218 -39.34 37.22 -34.59
C LEU A 218 -37.89 37.17 -34.09
N GLN A 219 -37.10 38.22 -34.34
CA GLN A 219 -35.72 38.30 -33.88
C GLN A 219 -35.62 38.46 -32.36
N SER A 220 -36.56 39.17 -31.74
CA SER A 220 -36.68 39.27 -30.28
C SER A 220 -37.06 37.91 -29.66
N ALA A 221 -37.99 37.17 -30.26
CA ALA A 221 -38.34 35.82 -29.84
C ALA A 221 -37.16 34.83 -30.01
N PHE A 222 -36.40 34.93 -31.11
CA PHE A 222 -35.19 34.13 -31.34
C PHE A 222 -34.11 34.42 -30.29
N ASN A 223 -33.83 35.69 -30.02
CA ASN A 223 -32.85 36.11 -29.00
C ASN A 223 -33.28 35.63 -27.59
N SER A 224 -34.58 35.67 -27.28
CA SER A 224 -35.11 35.13 -26.02
C SER A 224 -34.92 33.61 -25.92
N TYR A 225 -35.20 32.86 -26.99
CA TYR A 225 -34.96 31.42 -27.04
C TYR A 225 -33.47 31.07 -26.89
N GLN A 226 -32.59 31.83 -27.55
CA GLN A 226 -31.15 31.67 -27.41
C GLN A 226 -30.68 31.93 -25.97
N ALA A 227 -31.23 32.94 -25.28
CA ALA A 227 -30.92 33.22 -23.88
C ALA A 227 -31.36 32.07 -22.95
N THR A 228 -32.60 31.57 -23.10
CA THR A 228 -33.10 30.43 -22.31
C THR A 228 -32.28 29.16 -22.56
N LEU A 229 -31.90 28.87 -23.80
CA LEU A 229 -31.07 27.71 -24.14
C LEU A 229 -29.68 27.79 -23.49
N LEU A 230 -29.09 28.98 -23.39
CA LEU A 230 -27.82 29.20 -22.70
C LEU A 230 -27.97 29.01 -21.17
N GLU A 231 -29.03 29.51 -20.57
CA GLU A 231 -29.35 29.31 -19.15
C GLU A 231 -29.56 27.82 -18.82
N GLU A 232 -30.29 27.08 -19.67
CA GLU A 232 -30.47 25.63 -19.54
C GLU A 232 -29.14 24.88 -19.63
N MET A 233 -28.27 25.23 -20.59
CA MET A 233 -26.94 24.61 -20.73
C MET A 233 -26.01 24.92 -19.54
N GLU A 234 -25.99 26.15 -19.04
CA GLU A 234 -25.18 26.52 -17.86
C GLU A 234 -25.66 25.79 -16.60
N LYS A 235 -26.98 25.63 -16.45
CA LYS A 235 -27.61 24.90 -15.35
C LYS A 235 -27.34 23.39 -15.40
N GLU A 236 -27.44 22.76 -16.57
CA GLU A 236 -27.03 21.37 -16.82
C GLU A 236 -25.55 21.17 -16.46
N TRP A 237 -24.68 22.08 -16.91
CA TRP A 237 -23.24 22.03 -16.63
C TRP A 237 -22.93 22.17 -15.14
N SER A 238 -23.54 23.15 -14.46
CA SER A 238 -23.39 23.38 -13.02
C SER A 238 -23.88 22.18 -12.20
N TYR A 239 -25.02 21.58 -12.57
CA TYR A 239 -25.51 20.35 -11.93
C TYR A 239 -24.50 19.20 -12.09
N LYS A 240 -24.01 18.96 -13.31
CA LYS A 240 -23.04 17.90 -13.62
C LYS A 240 -21.71 18.11 -12.88
N GLN A 241 -21.24 19.36 -12.77
CA GLN A 241 -20.05 19.70 -11.99
C GLN A 241 -20.25 19.41 -10.50
N GLN A 242 -21.41 19.78 -9.92
CA GLN A 242 -21.76 19.44 -8.53
C GLN A 242 -21.90 17.93 -8.30
N GLU A 243 -22.42 17.17 -9.27
CA GLU A 243 -22.51 15.71 -9.20
C GLU A 243 -21.12 15.06 -9.20
N LEU A 244 -20.19 15.54 -10.03
CA LEU A 244 -18.80 15.08 -10.06
C LEU A 244 -18.07 15.37 -8.75
N TYR A 245 -18.22 16.57 -8.17
CA TYR A 245 -17.63 16.86 -6.85
C TYR A 245 -18.21 15.95 -5.75
N LYS A 246 -19.52 15.66 -5.77
CA LYS A 246 -20.14 14.73 -4.80
C LYS A 246 -19.64 13.30 -4.95
N LYS A 247 -19.38 12.84 -6.17
CA LYS A 247 -18.77 11.52 -6.44
C LYS A 247 -17.33 11.45 -5.94
N LEU A 248 -16.52 12.46 -6.27
CA LEU A 248 -15.13 12.54 -5.80
C LEU A 248 -15.03 12.59 -4.26
N GLU A 249 -15.88 13.37 -3.60
CA GLU A 249 -15.97 13.41 -2.13
C GLU A 249 -16.40 12.05 -1.54
N ALA A 250 -17.37 11.37 -2.17
CA ALA A 250 -17.78 10.03 -1.75
C ALA A 250 -16.65 8.98 -1.92
N GLU A 251 -15.93 9.01 -3.04
CA GLU A 251 -14.76 8.14 -3.29
C GLU A 251 -13.63 8.39 -2.27
N TYR A 252 -13.37 9.66 -1.90
CA TYR A 252 -12.42 9.97 -0.83
C TYR A 252 -12.90 9.46 0.54
N GLN A 253 -14.18 9.63 0.88
CA GLN A 253 -14.74 9.13 2.13
C GLN A 253 -14.74 7.59 2.20
N GLU A 254 -15.02 6.91 1.09
CA GLU A 254 -14.93 5.45 0.96
C GLU A 254 -13.49 4.96 1.17
N GLN A 255 -12.49 5.59 0.52
CA GLN A 255 -11.07 5.27 0.73
C GLN A 255 -10.62 5.52 2.19
N ILE A 256 -11.04 6.62 2.81
CA ILE A 256 -10.74 6.93 4.21
C ILE A 256 -11.36 5.89 5.15
N ASN A 257 -12.58 5.44 4.89
CA ASN A 257 -13.26 4.43 5.70
C ASN A 257 -12.63 3.05 5.52
N ALA A 258 -12.29 2.64 4.29
CA ALA A 258 -11.59 1.38 4.03
C ALA A 258 -10.18 1.33 4.66
N LEU A 259 -9.49 2.49 4.76
CA LEU A 259 -8.22 2.60 5.49
C LEU A 259 -8.40 2.53 7.01
N ARG A 260 -9.47 3.11 7.56
CA ARG A 260 -9.82 2.98 8.98
C ARG A 260 -10.14 1.54 9.34
N GLU A 261 -11.03 0.90 8.57
CA GLU A 261 -11.42 -0.50 8.75
C GLU A 261 -10.20 -1.43 8.68
N ARG A 262 -9.27 -1.21 7.73
CA ARG A 262 -8.02 -1.97 7.69
C ARG A 262 -7.18 -1.80 8.95
N LEU A 263 -6.98 -0.57 9.41
CA LEU A 263 -6.19 -0.29 10.62
C LEU A 263 -6.86 -0.84 11.89
N GLU A 264 -8.19 -0.87 11.94
CA GLU A 264 -8.97 -1.45 13.04
C GLU A 264 -8.82 -2.97 13.07
N ASN A 265 -8.99 -3.65 11.92
CA ASN A 265 -8.73 -5.09 11.78
C ASN A 265 -7.26 -5.47 12.08
N GLU A 266 -6.29 -4.65 11.64
CA GLU A 266 -4.86 -4.84 11.96
C GLU A 266 -4.62 -4.73 13.48
N LYS A 267 -5.31 -3.82 14.18
CA LYS A 267 -5.19 -3.64 15.63
C LYS A 267 -5.92 -4.73 16.43
N GLU A 268 -7.09 -5.18 16.01
CA GLU A 268 -7.74 -6.34 16.63
C GLU A 268 -6.89 -7.61 16.47
N SER A 269 -6.32 -7.83 15.27
CA SER A 269 -5.37 -8.93 15.03
C SER A 269 -4.12 -8.84 15.91
N GLU A 270 -3.52 -7.66 16.07
CA GLU A 270 -2.37 -7.46 16.98
C GLU A 270 -2.75 -7.75 18.44
N ILE A 271 -3.94 -7.31 18.89
CA ILE A 271 -4.47 -7.59 20.23
C ILE A 271 -4.70 -9.10 20.44
N ASP A 272 -5.32 -9.80 19.48
CA ASP A 272 -5.60 -11.23 19.59
C ASP A 272 -4.32 -12.07 19.61
N ASN A 273 -3.32 -11.68 18.81
CA ASN A 273 -1.99 -12.30 18.83
C ASN A 273 -1.28 -12.06 20.18
N LEU A 274 -1.25 -10.82 20.69
CA LEU A 274 -0.68 -10.52 22.02
C LEU A 274 -1.41 -11.26 23.14
N MET A 275 -2.74 -11.37 23.08
CA MET A 275 -3.53 -12.17 24.02
C MET A 275 -3.24 -13.66 23.90
N LYS A 276 -2.93 -14.17 22.70
CA LYS A 276 -2.51 -15.56 22.48
C LYS A 276 -1.11 -15.81 23.07
N GLU A 277 -0.14 -14.96 22.75
CA GLU A 277 1.21 -15.03 23.33
C GLU A 277 1.20 -14.95 24.87
N HIS A 278 0.38 -14.05 25.45
CA HIS A 278 0.23 -13.97 26.91
C HIS A 278 -0.36 -15.24 27.52
N ARG A 279 -1.33 -15.89 26.85
CA ARG A 279 -1.88 -17.18 27.28
C ARG A 279 -0.85 -18.30 27.20
N GLU A 280 -0.04 -18.33 26.14
CA GLU A 280 1.06 -19.30 25.97
C GLU A 280 2.18 -19.09 27.02
N GLN A 281 2.53 -17.84 27.33
CA GLN A 281 3.46 -17.49 28.41
C GLN A 281 2.92 -17.88 29.79
N GLU A 282 1.63 -17.64 30.06
CA GLU A 282 0.97 -18.09 31.29
C GLU A 282 0.99 -19.61 31.43
N GLU A 283 0.72 -20.35 30.35
CA GLU A 283 0.71 -21.82 30.36
C GLU A 283 2.11 -22.41 30.55
N GLN A 284 3.12 -21.86 29.86
CA GLN A 284 4.52 -22.21 30.07
C GLN A 284 4.97 -21.92 31.51
N LEU A 285 4.60 -20.78 32.09
CA LEU A 285 4.94 -20.44 33.48
C LEU A 285 4.25 -21.40 34.48
N LYS A 286 2.98 -21.76 34.24
CA LYS A 286 2.25 -22.76 35.05
C LYS A 286 2.92 -24.14 34.96
N LYS A 287 3.35 -24.54 33.76
CA LYS A 287 4.08 -25.79 33.52
C LYS A 287 5.42 -25.83 34.25
N GLU A 288 6.26 -24.81 34.06
CA GLU A 288 7.54 -24.70 34.76
C GLU A 288 7.39 -24.67 36.29
N HIS A 289 6.35 -24.02 36.80
CA HIS A 289 6.05 -24.04 38.23
C HIS A 289 5.64 -25.43 38.71
N GLY A 290 4.87 -26.17 37.90
CA GLY A 290 4.56 -27.59 38.13
C GLY A 290 5.82 -28.46 38.16
N GLU A 291 6.70 -28.35 37.16
CA GLU A 291 7.97 -29.07 37.08
C GLU A 291 8.89 -28.76 38.29
N LYS A 292 8.94 -27.48 38.72
CA LYS A 292 9.69 -27.05 39.92
C LYS A 292 9.10 -27.60 41.22
N LEU A 293 7.77 -27.66 41.33
CA LEU A 293 7.08 -28.28 42.47
C LEU A 293 7.28 -29.80 42.50
N GLU A 294 7.22 -30.48 41.35
CA GLU A 294 7.44 -31.92 41.27
C GLU A 294 8.91 -32.28 41.57
N SER A 295 9.87 -31.52 41.03
CA SER A 295 11.29 -31.67 41.37
C SER A 295 11.55 -31.46 42.87
N MET A 296 10.89 -30.48 43.50
CA MET A 296 10.95 -30.24 44.94
C MET A 296 10.29 -31.38 45.74
N ALA A 297 9.18 -31.94 45.26
CA ALA A 297 8.52 -33.07 45.89
C ALA A 297 9.36 -34.36 45.80
N GLN A 298 10.02 -34.61 44.67
CA GLN A 298 11.00 -35.69 44.49
C GLN A 298 12.21 -35.50 45.42
N TYR A 299 12.74 -34.29 45.54
CA TYR A 299 13.81 -33.98 46.50
C TYR A 299 13.38 -34.27 47.95
N TYR A 300 12.19 -33.82 48.37
CA TYR A 300 11.67 -34.12 49.71
C TYR A 300 11.37 -35.61 49.92
N TYR A 301 10.94 -36.34 48.89
CA TYR A 301 10.78 -37.79 48.93
C TYR A 301 12.13 -38.48 49.17
N ASN A 302 13.15 -38.13 48.39
CA ASN A 302 14.50 -38.70 48.52
C ASN A 302 15.11 -38.40 49.90
N VAL A 303 15.01 -37.16 50.39
CA VAL A 303 15.46 -36.78 51.74
C VAL A 303 14.67 -37.52 52.83
N MET A 304 13.38 -37.82 52.62
CA MET A 304 12.60 -38.65 53.54
C MET A 304 13.02 -40.12 53.51
N GLU A 305 13.46 -40.63 52.36
CA GLU A 305 14.01 -41.98 52.19
C GLU A 305 15.40 -42.09 52.85
N GLU A 306 16.33 -41.18 52.55
CA GLU A 306 17.61 -41.03 53.25
C GLU A 306 17.42 -40.92 54.77
N LEU A 307 16.39 -40.20 55.24
CA LEU A 307 16.10 -40.08 56.67
C LEU A 307 15.52 -41.38 57.27
N LYS A 308 14.81 -42.21 56.51
CA LYS A 308 14.44 -43.57 56.95
C LYS A 308 15.68 -44.47 57.01
N GLU A 309 16.55 -44.42 56.01
CA GLU A 309 17.80 -45.18 55.99
C GLU A 309 18.74 -44.77 57.12
N MET A 310 18.94 -43.47 57.35
CA MET A 310 19.71 -42.93 58.46
C MET A 310 19.13 -43.37 59.81
N ASN A 311 17.80 -43.39 59.98
CA ASN A 311 17.19 -43.92 61.20
C ASN A 311 17.38 -45.44 61.34
N SER A 312 17.31 -46.21 60.25
CA SER A 312 17.64 -47.65 60.24
C SER A 312 19.10 -47.90 60.61
N LEU A 313 20.04 -47.14 60.04
CA LEU A 313 21.47 -47.14 60.39
C LEU A 313 21.72 -46.69 61.83
N LYS A 314 20.97 -45.71 62.35
CA LYS A 314 21.04 -45.26 63.74
C LYS A 314 20.50 -46.31 64.71
N HIS A 315 19.48 -47.08 64.33
CA HIS A 315 19.03 -48.24 65.09
C HIS A 315 20.05 -49.38 65.06
N LYS A 316 20.64 -49.69 63.89
CA LYS A 316 21.73 -50.67 63.78
C LYS A 316 22.95 -50.25 64.62
N LEU A 317 23.36 -48.99 64.54
CA LEU A 317 24.45 -48.42 65.33
C LEU A 317 24.16 -48.45 66.84
N LYS A 318 22.91 -48.20 67.25
CA LYS A 318 22.51 -48.37 68.65
C LYS A 318 22.59 -49.83 69.09
N ASN A 319 22.19 -50.77 68.24
CA ASN A 319 22.33 -52.20 68.53
C ASN A 319 23.81 -52.60 68.65
N THR A 320 24.66 -52.23 67.69
CA THR A 320 26.11 -52.53 67.79
C THR A 320 26.81 -51.77 68.93
N GLN A 321 26.29 -50.62 69.36
CA GLN A 321 26.72 -49.98 70.62
C GLN A 321 26.34 -50.81 71.85
N MET A 322 25.11 -51.32 71.94
CA MET A 322 24.70 -52.19 73.05
C MET A 322 25.45 -53.54 73.04
N GLU A 323 25.71 -54.11 71.86
CA GLU A 323 26.55 -55.30 71.67
C GLU A 323 28.01 -55.04 72.09
N LEU A 324 28.58 -53.88 71.71
CA LEU A 324 29.93 -53.48 72.10
C LEU A 324 30.02 -53.21 73.60
N GLU A 325 29.01 -52.59 74.20
CA GLU A 325 28.94 -52.35 75.65
C GLU A 325 28.83 -53.67 76.43
N PHE A 326 27.96 -54.59 76.00
CA PHE A 326 27.90 -55.95 76.52
C PHE A 326 29.22 -56.72 76.37
N LEU A 327 29.88 -56.63 75.20
CA LEU A 327 31.18 -57.26 74.95
C LEU A 327 32.30 -56.63 75.79
N LYS A 328 32.20 -55.34 76.10
CA LYS A 328 33.14 -54.58 76.93
C LYS A 328 32.97 -54.90 78.42
N ASP A 329 31.74 -55.12 78.88
CA ASP A 329 31.46 -55.66 80.22
C ASP A 329 31.94 -57.12 80.33
N SER A 330 31.66 -57.95 79.32
CA SER A 330 32.19 -59.32 79.23
C SER A 330 33.73 -59.36 79.24
N HIS A 331 34.38 -58.45 78.50
CA HIS A 331 35.83 -58.28 78.56
C HIS A 331 36.31 -57.78 79.93
N ALA A 332 35.58 -56.86 80.56
CA ALA A 332 35.92 -56.36 81.90
C ALA A 332 35.83 -57.48 82.95
N ASP A 333 34.84 -58.37 82.87
CA ASP A 333 34.72 -59.56 83.73
C ASP A 333 35.78 -60.62 83.41
N LEU A 334 36.09 -60.86 82.13
CA LEU A 334 37.21 -61.71 81.73
C LEU A 334 38.55 -61.15 82.23
N GLN A 335 38.73 -59.83 82.23
CA GLN A 335 39.91 -59.15 82.75
C GLN A 335 39.96 -59.14 84.29
N LYS A 336 38.82 -59.08 85.00
CA LYS A 336 38.75 -59.36 86.45
C LYS A 336 39.17 -60.81 86.73
N HIS A 337 38.69 -61.77 85.94
CA HIS A 337 39.05 -63.19 86.07
C HIS A 337 40.55 -63.42 85.80
N PHE A 338 41.10 -62.84 84.74
CA PHE A 338 42.52 -62.86 84.43
C PHE A 338 43.36 -62.23 85.55
N ASN A 339 42.96 -61.07 86.08
CA ASN A 339 43.65 -60.42 87.20
C ASN A 339 43.58 -61.23 88.50
N LYS A 340 42.50 -61.98 88.74
CA LYS A 340 42.40 -62.93 89.86
C LYS A 340 43.37 -64.10 89.67
N MET A 341 43.31 -64.76 88.51
CA MET A 341 44.19 -65.87 88.14
C MET A 341 45.68 -65.46 88.17
N ASN A 342 46.01 -64.25 87.73
CA ASN A 342 47.39 -63.73 87.76
C ASN A 342 47.87 -63.38 89.19
N LYS A 343 46.97 -63.00 90.11
CA LYS A 343 47.26 -62.90 91.55
C LYS A 343 47.52 -64.26 92.16
N GLU A 344 46.73 -65.27 91.79
CA GLU A 344 46.95 -66.66 92.20
C GLU A 344 48.30 -67.18 91.67
N PHE A 345 48.64 -66.91 90.41
CA PHE A 345 49.92 -67.27 89.78
C PHE A 345 51.14 -66.55 90.39
N THR A 346 51.01 -65.30 90.80
CA THR A 346 52.09 -64.58 91.49
C THR A 346 52.24 -65.03 92.94
N ASN A 347 51.15 -65.46 93.60
CA ASN A 347 51.20 -66.06 94.93
C ASN A 347 51.88 -67.44 94.91
N THR A 348 51.50 -68.33 93.98
CA THR A 348 52.18 -69.64 93.83
C THR A 348 53.63 -69.49 93.40
N ARG A 349 53.97 -68.56 92.49
CA ARG A 349 55.36 -68.23 92.15
C ARG A 349 56.15 -67.70 93.36
N GLY A 350 55.52 -66.90 94.22
CA GLY A 350 56.12 -66.42 95.47
C GLY A 350 56.40 -67.56 96.47
N GLN A 351 55.47 -68.51 96.61
CA GLN A 351 55.66 -69.72 97.40
C GLN A 351 56.78 -70.60 96.84
N LEU A 352 56.81 -70.81 95.52
CA LEU A 352 57.84 -71.60 94.84
C LEU A 352 59.24 -71.01 95.06
N LYS A 353 59.39 -69.69 94.94
CA LYS A 353 60.65 -69.03 95.29
C LYS A 353 60.99 -69.12 96.79
N ALA A 354 60.01 -69.04 97.68
CA ALA A 354 60.25 -69.25 99.12
C ALA A 354 60.66 -70.70 99.47
N PHE A 355 60.37 -71.67 98.59
CA PHE A 355 60.95 -73.01 98.66
C PHE A 355 62.37 -73.05 98.11
N GLU A 356 62.67 -72.41 96.96
CA GLU A 356 64.04 -72.26 96.42
C GLU A 356 64.99 -71.60 97.44
N ASP A 357 64.63 -70.42 97.97
CA ASP A 357 65.41 -69.65 98.95
C ASP A 357 65.62 -70.40 100.30
N ASN A 358 64.82 -71.44 100.57
CA ASN A 358 64.98 -72.36 101.72
C ASN A 358 65.81 -73.59 101.39
N PHE A 359 65.83 -74.02 100.13
CA PHE A 359 66.60 -75.17 99.66
C PHE A 359 68.07 -74.80 99.56
N ASP A 360 68.38 -73.66 98.93
CA ASP A 360 69.76 -73.16 98.75
C ASP A 360 70.46 -72.95 100.10
N LYS A 361 69.79 -72.34 101.10
CA LYS A 361 70.33 -72.20 102.47
C LYS A 361 70.69 -73.54 103.11
N LYS A 362 69.91 -74.60 102.83
CA LYS A 362 70.17 -75.94 103.37
C LYS A 362 71.29 -76.66 102.61
N VAL A 363 71.52 -76.32 101.35
CA VAL A 363 72.73 -76.72 100.62
C VAL A 363 73.94 -76.01 101.22
N ASP A 364 73.90 -74.69 101.43
CA ASP A 364 74.99 -73.92 102.05
C ASP A 364 75.37 -74.44 103.45
N GLU A 365 74.39 -74.69 104.34
CA GLU A 365 74.61 -75.26 105.68
C GLU A 365 75.32 -76.63 105.63
N VAL A 366 74.92 -77.49 104.68
CA VAL A 366 75.54 -78.82 104.47
C VAL A 366 76.95 -78.68 103.90
N ASP A 367 77.15 -77.78 102.94
CA ASP A 367 78.42 -77.59 102.26
C ASP A 367 79.47 -76.98 103.20
N ASP A 368 79.09 -76.01 104.05
CA ASP A 368 79.97 -75.47 105.10
C ASP A 368 80.28 -76.50 106.20
N HIS A 369 79.32 -77.34 106.59
CA HIS A 369 79.59 -78.47 107.49
C HIS A 369 80.62 -79.45 106.89
N TYR A 370 80.54 -79.76 105.59
CA TYR A 370 81.54 -80.58 104.92
C TYR A 370 82.90 -79.88 104.77
N LYS A 371 82.95 -78.59 104.43
CA LYS A 371 84.20 -77.78 104.41
C LYS A 371 84.90 -77.80 105.78
N LEU A 372 84.15 -77.61 106.86
CA LEU A 372 84.68 -77.65 108.23
C LEU A 372 85.26 -79.04 108.58
N LYS A 373 84.57 -80.11 108.17
CA LYS A 373 85.01 -81.49 108.40
C LYS A 373 86.24 -81.86 107.57
N ILE A 374 86.33 -81.40 106.32
CA ILE A 374 87.51 -81.56 105.45
C ILE A 374 88.72 -80.82 106.03
N ASN A 375 88.56 -79.58 106.51
CA ASN A 375 89.65 -78.82 107.15
C ASN A 375 90.17 -79.51 108.41
N ASN A 376 89.27 -80.02 109.28
CA ASN A 376 89.69 -80.80 110.46
C ASN A 376 90.44 -82.09 110.07
N LEU A 377 89.98 -82.82 109.06
CA LEU A 377 90.67 -84.01 108.55
C LEU A 377 92.05 -83.68 107.94
N LEU A 378 92.17 -82.58 107.20
CA LEU A 378 93.45 -82.10 106.67
C LEU A 378 94.43 -81.71 107.80
N MET A 379 93.94 -81.05 108.85
CA MET A 379 94.76 -80.69 110.01
C MET A 379 95.23 -81.93 110.77
N MET A 380 94.35 -82.90 111.03
CA MET A 380 94.74 -84.19 111.62
C MET A 380 95.71 -84.99 110.73
N ASN A 381 95.56 -84.95 109.40
CA ASN A 381 96.49 -85.61 108.49
C ASN A 381 97.88 -84.94 108.50
N SER A 382 97.94 -83.61 108.67
CA SER A 382 99.18 -82.85 108.88
C SER A 382 99.88 -83.26 110.18
N GLU A 383 99.13 -83.34 111.29
CA GLU A 383 99.63 -83.80 112.59
C GLU A 383 100.15 -85.25 112.56
N LEU A 384 99.43 -86.17 111.90
CA LEU A 384 99.90 -87.54 111.66
C LEU A 384 101.19 -87.57 110.83
N ARG A 385 101.30 -86.76 109.76
CA ARG A 385 102.51 -86.68 108.93
C ARG A 385 103.71 -86.04 109.64
N LYS A 386 103.51 -85.23 110.67
CA LYS A 386 104.58 -84.74 111.56
C LYS A 386 105.02 -85.82 112.54
N THR A 387 104.07 -86.43 113.27
CA THR A 387 104.37 -87.45 114.29
C THR A 387 104.97 -88.72 113.69
N PHE A 388 104.47 -89.19 112.54
CA PHE A 388 105.06 -90.34 111.82
C PHE A 388 106.50 -90.06 111.39
N ARG A 389 106.78 -88.87 110.84
CA ARG A 389 108.13 -88.46 110.41
C ARG A 389 109.11 -88.43 111.58
N LYS A 390 108.71 -87.83 112.70
CA LYS A 390 109.49 -87.83 113.96
C LYS A 390 109.74 -89.25 114.48
N LYS A 391 108.74 -90.14 114.41
CA LYS A 391 108.92 -91.56 114.77
C LYS A 391 109.85 -92.31 113.82
N CYS A 392 109.92 -91.95 112.53
CA CYS A 392 110.92 -92.50 111.61
C CYS A 392 112.35 -92.02 111.93
N GLU A 393 112.54 -90.78 112.39
CA GLU A 393 113.84 -90.25 112.82
C GLU A 393 114.33 -90.92 114.11
N GLU A 394 113.43 -91.17 115.06
CA GLU A 394 113.69 -92.01 116.25
C GLU A 394 114.06 -93.45 115.86
N LEU A 395 113.32 -94.08 114.94
CA LEU A 395 113.63 -95.43 114.42
C LEU A 395 114.96 -95.51 113.66
N ALA A 396 115.33 -94.47 112.92
CA ALA A 396 116.59 -94.42 112.18
C ALA A 396 117.80 -94.32 113.12
N THR A 397 117.72 -93.47 114.15
CA THR A 397 118.77 -93.33 115.17
C THR A 397 118.92 -94.58 116.04
N GLU A 398 117.81 -95.26 116.37
CA GLU A 398 117.86 -96.52 117.12
C GLU A 398 118.44 -97.68 116.29
N LYS A 399 118.13 -97.77 114.98
CA LYS A 399 118.73 -98.77 114.08
C LYS A 399 120.26 -98.64 113.96
N TYR A 400 120.76 -97.41 113.92
CA TYR A 400 122.20 -97.11 113.86
C TYR A 400 122.91 -97.61 115.13
N CYS A 401 122.33 -97.35 116.30
CA CYS A 401 122.83 -97.80 117.60
C CYS A 401 122.74 -99.33 117.80
N ALA A 402 121.72 -99.99 117.23
CA ALA A 402 121.56 -101.44 117.31
C ALA A 402 122.62 -102.20 116.50
N SER A 403 122.87 -101.79 115.24
CA SER A 403 123.78 -102.49 114.34
C SER A 403 125.21 -102.57 114.89
N GLN A 404 125.69 -101.49 115.52
CA GLN A 404 127.05 -101.40 116.05
C GLN A 404 127.33 -102.36 117.24
N ARG A 405 126.28 -102.86 117.91
CA ARG A 405 126.43 -103.81 119.03
C ARG A 405 126.46 -105.27 118.58
N GLN A 406 126.00 -105.58 117.37
CA GLN A 406 125.82 -106.97 116.92
C GLN A 406 127.12 -107.59 116.37
N GLU A 407 127.96 -106.79 115.68
CA GLU A 407 129.24 -107.26 115.13
C GLU A 407 130.24 -107.73 116.21
N VAL A 408 130.22 -107.10 117.39
CA VAL A 408 131.14 -107.42 118.50
C VAL A 408 130.89 -108.83 119.08
N ASN A 409 129.63 -109.29 119.11
CA ASN A 409 129.28 -110.60 119.67
C ASN A 409 129.37 -111.74 118.64
N ILE A 410 129.10 -111.48 117.35
CA ILE A 410 129.31 -112.47 116.28
C ILE A 410 130.77 -112.93 116.23
N LYS A 411 131.71 -112.05 116.59
CA LYS A 411 133.16 -112.34 116.64
C LYS A 411 133.63 -113.21 117.81
N LYS A 412 132.75 -113.61 118.74
CA LYS A 412 133.11 -114.45 119.91
C LYS A 412 132.43 -115.82 119.96
N ILE A 413 131.26 -115.98 119.35
CA ILE A 413 130.52 -117.26 119.39
C ILE A 413 131.04 -118.25 118.32
N LYS A 414 131.75 -117.75 117.30
CA LYS A 414 132.27 -118.55 116.19
C LYS A 414 133.37 -119.55 116.60
N ASP A 415 134.12 -119.26 117.67
CA ASP A 415 135.28 -120.06 118.08
C ASP A 415 134.93 -121.29 118.93
N THR A 416 133.65 -121.50 119.29
CA THR A 416 133.23 -122.55 120.24
C THR A 416 132.28 -123.60 119.64
N ILE A 417 131.87 -123.48 118.38
CA ILE A 417 130.92 -124.40 117.71
C ILE A 417 131.51 -124.98 116.40
N GLU A 418 132.83 -125.22 116.36
CA GLU A 418 133.50 -125.86 115.22
C GLU A 418 134.40 -127.07 115.61
N SER A 419 134.13 -127.65 116.79
CA SER A 419 134.46 -129.04 117.12
C SER A 419 133.15 -129.82 117.25
N CYS A 420 133.02 -130.96 116.56
CA CYS A 420 131.73 -131.66 116.33
C CYS A 420 130.63 -130.74 115.74
N ARG A 421 130.91 -129.88 114.74
CA ARG A 421 131.29 -130.17 113.33
C ARG A 421 130.23 -130.91 112.48
N GLN A 422 129.91 -130.26 111.35
CA GLN A 422 129.73 -130.84 110.00
C GLN A 422 128.45 -131.69 109.76
N LYS A 423 127.57 -131.39 108.78
CA LYS A 423 127.71 -130.52 107.57
C LYS A 423 126.41 -129.74 107.27
N LYS A 424 126.57 -128.42 107.07
CA LYS A 424 125.72 -127.43 106.36
C LYS A 424 124.18 -127.47 106.54
N THR A 425 123.53 -126.53 107.25
CA THR A 425 123.40 -125.05 107.08
C THR A 425 122.49 -124.60 105.91
N GLU A 426 121.58 -123.61 106.03
CA GLU A 426 120.90 -122.97 107.18
C GLU A 426 119.91 -121.87 106.70
N ILE A 427 119.21 -121.26 107.67
CA ILE A 427 118.69 -119.87 107.68
C ILE A 427 117.40 -119.51 106.87
N PRO A 428 116.52 -118.63 107.41
CA PRO A 428 115.07 -118.69 107.15
C PRO A 428 114.37 -117.30 106.98
N ASN A 429 113.04 -117.27 107.17
CA ASN A 429 112.22 -116.21 107.82
C ASN A 429 112.55 -114.71 107.62
N ILE A 430 111.50 -113.92 107.34
CA ILE A 430 110.84 -113.09 108.38
C ILE A 430 109.40 -112.67 107.96
N PRO A 431 108.43 -112.55 108.90
CA PRO A 431 107.04 -112.13 108.62
C PRO A 431 106.61 -110.84 109.39
N GLY A 432 105.35 -110.41 109.23
CA GLY A 432 104.54 -109.86 110.34
C GLY A 432 104.01 -108.41 110.24
N PHE A 433 103.14 -108.07 111.22
CA PHE A 433 102.43 -106.79 111.47
C PHE A 433 101.38 -106.36 110.43
N GLN A 434 100.04 -106.33 110.65
CA GLN A 434 99.15 -106.53 111.82
C GLN A 434 98.77 -105.28 112.68
N ILE A 435 97.54 -105.34 113.26
CA ILE A 435 96.90 -104.53 114.34
C ILE A 435 96.28 -103.13 113.95
N PRO A 436 95.51 -102.39 114.82
CA PRO A 436 94.03 -102.20 114.73
C PRO A 436 93.58 -100.70 114.51
N SER A 437 92.42 -100.11 114.89
CA SER A 437 91.27 -100.43 115.80
C SER A 437 90.02 -99.50 115.63
N GLN A 438 88.81 -100.05 115.91
CA GLN A 438 87.68 -99.59 116.79
C GLN A 438 87.42 -98.07 117.09
N SER A 439 86.20 -97.56 117.42
CA SER A 439 84.83 -98.12 117.62
C SER A 439 83.76 -97.01 117.85
N ALA A 440 82.46 -97.35 117.73
CA ALA A 440 81.28 -96.73 118.42
C ALA A 440 80.87 -95.27 118.00
N ASP A 441 79.62 -94.79 118.11
CA ASP A 441 78.30 -95.37 118.46
C ASP A 441 77.13 -94.41 118.04
N LYS A 442 75.88 -94.91 118.00
CA LYS A 442 74.57 -94.17 118.12
C LYS A 442 74.08 -93.34 116.91
N GLU A 443 72.81 -93.43 116.44
CA GLU A 443 71.46 -93.14 117.00
C GLU A 443 71.12 -91.62 117.07
N VAL A 444 69.93 -91.08 116.73
CA VAL A 444 68.65 -91.65 116.21
C VAL A 444 67.73 -90.56 115.56
N ALA A 445 66.94 -90.92 114.53
CA ALA A 445 65.72 -90.25 113.96
C ALA A 445 65.78 -88.73 113.61
N VAL A 446 64.79 -87.98 113.07
CA VAL A 446 63.31 -88.05 112.80
C VAL A 446 63.09 -87.35 111.41
N GLU A 447 62.32 -87.86 110.43
CA GLU A 447 60.93 -87.47 110.05
C GLU A 447 60.71 -85.93 109.87
N THR A 448 60.04 -85.34 108.87
CA THR A 448 58.84 -85.68 108.06
C THR A 448 58.77 -84.95 106.68
N THR A 449 58.11 -85.58 105.68
CA THR A 449 57.10 -85.10 104.67
C THR A 449 57.16 -83.68 104.00
N THR A 450 56.36 -83.27 102.99
CA THR A 450 55.11 -83.77 102.34
C THR A 450 54.88 -83.16 100.93
N ASP A 451 54.31 -83.93 99.99
CA ASP A 451 53.14 -83.66 99.11
C ASP A 451 52.99 -82.33 98.31
N SER A 452 52.80 -82.33 96.97
CA SER A 452 51.55 -82.61 96.18
C SER A 452 51.14 -81.31 95.42
N ALA A 453 50.31 -81.21 94.37
CA ALA A 453 49.29 -82.05 93.71
C ALA A 453 49.26 -81.73 92.17
N LYS A 454 48.77 -82.56 91.23
CA LYS A 454 47.35 -82.85 90.82
C LYS A 454 46.54 -81.63 90.33
N ASP A 455 45.60 -81.72 89.37
CA ASP A 455 45.17 -82.83 88.48
C ASP A 455 44.29 -82.32 87.29
N TYR A 456 44.12 -83.16 86.25
CA TYR A 456 42.90 -83.39 85.41
C TYR A 456 42.32 -82.32 84.43
N HIS A 457 42.08 -82.65 83.13
CA HIS A 457 40.91 -83.32 82.46
C HIS A 457 39.67 -82.39 82.26
N GLN A 458 38.77 -82.54 81.26
CA GLN A 458 38.57 -83.50 80.14
C GLN A 458 37.54 -82.94 79.10
N LEU A 459 37.47 -83.52 77.87
CA LEU A 459 36.28 -83.57 76.97
C LEU A 459 35.73 -82.21 76.43
N LEU A 460 34.89 -82.04 75.38
CA LEU A 460 34.28 -82.78 74.24
C LEU A 460 34.25 -81.73 73.07
N ASP A 461 34.52 -81.97 71.77
CA ASP A 461 33.92 -82.87 70.76
C ASP A 461 32.81 -82.20 69.88
N LYS A 462 32.92 -82.38 68.55
CA LYS A 462 31.89 -82.29 67.46
C LYS A 462 31.25 -80.97 66.95
N ASP A 463 31.09 -80.97 65.61
CA ASP A 463 29.95 -80.51 64.76
C ASP A 463 29.56 -79.01 64.74
N PHE A 464 28.95 -78.41 63.69
CA PHE A 464 28.54 -78.78 62.31
C PHE A 464 28.56 -77.47 61.45
N PHE A 465 29.06 -77.40 60.21
CA PHE A 465 28.40 -77.65 58.91
C PHE A 465 27.29 -76.64 58.46
N LYS A 466 27.32 -76.21 57.17
CA LYS A 466 26.34 -75.33 56.42
C LYS A 466 26.30 -73.84 56.81
N CYS A 467 25.94 -72.86 55.96
CA CYS A 467 25.42 -72.77 54.56
C CYS A 467 26.33 -71.80 53.73
N THR A 468 26.55 -71.81 52.39
CA THR A 468 25.66 -71.81 51.19
C THR A 468 24.72 -70.59 51.11
N ASP A 469 24.43 -69.91 50.00
CA ASP A 469 24.94 -69.84 48.60
C ASP A 469 24.29 -68.58 47.92
N ILE A 470 24.29 -68.46 46.58
CA ILE A 470 23.40 -67.57 45.77
C ILE A 470 23.80 -66.06 45.82
N VAL A 471 24.30 -65.36 44.78
CA VAL A 471 24.45 -65.56 43.31
C VAL A 471 23.18 -65.34 42.44
N LYS A 472 23.21 -64.26 41.62
CA LYS A 472 22.33 -63.83 40.48
C LYS A 472 21.19 -62.82 40.75
N SER A 473 21.40 -61.58 40.28
CA SER A 473 20.54 -60.74 39.39
C SER A 473 20.95 -59.27 39.59
N LEU A 474 21.23 -58.43 38.58
CA LEU A 474 21.00 -58.51 37.13
C LEU A 474 19.53 -58.74 36.73
N ASN A 475 18.68 -57.77 37.04
CA ASN A 475 18.07 -56.88 36.05
C ASN A 475 17.79 -55.52 36.70
#